data_AF-A0ABD2N7D6-F1
#
_entry.id   AF-A0ABD2N7D6-F1
#
_cell.length_a   1.000
_cell.length_b   1.000
_cell.length_c   1.000
_cell.angle_alpha   90.00
_cell.angle_beta   90.00
_cell.angle_gamma   90.00
#
_symmetry.space_group_name_H-M   'P 1'
#
loop_
_entity.id
_entity.type
_entity.pdbx_description
1 polymer ?
#
loop_
_entity_poly.entity_id
_entity_poly.type
_entity_poly.pdbx_seq_one_letter_code
_entity_poly.pdbx_strand_id
1 'polypeptide(L)'
;MNARTQTFELTIEGKQTDEALASIFHTVLFHRTLGKFLYSEADKYEIGSIGYTDVDCDFIDLTYVCCSSAELDRNLKKEISVFSEQLRVNEAGGFNAGQISLEFFERRPQRWLFQQDCIPWEVWTVRLELISVANENERAMCREKVGELITDKIFYITDVINKHENYTPKIPKQSELSFVFDTAYEDIQPYLFKFNYSLNGPSPAISVGSTVKKLLRDTLAF
;
A
#
# COMPACT_ATOMS: atom_id res chain seq x y z
N MET A 1 7.12 8.92 17.13
CA MET A 1 8.02 8.30 16.15
C MET A 1 7.66 8.87 14.80
N ASN A 2 8.66 9.18 13.96
CA ASN A 2 8.37 9.58 12.59
C ASN A 2 8.10 8.29 11.79
N ALA A 3 7.03 8.30 10.98
CA ALA A 3 6.74 7.18 10.11
C ALA A 3 7.89 6.95 9.13
N ARG A 4 8.32 5.70 8.97
CA ARG A 4 9.31 5.34 7.97
C ARG A 4 8.66 5.46 6.59
N THR A 5 9.35 6.09 5.64
CA THR A 5 8.85 6.24 4.27
C THR A 5 9.83 5.65 3.27
N GLN A 6 9.31 4.87 2.32
CA GLN A 6 10.01 4.40 1.13
C GLN A 6 9.32 4.95 -0.11
N THR A 7 10.08 5.31 -1.14
CA THR A 7 9.53 5.83 -2.39
C THR A 7 10.22 5.16 -3.57
N PHE A 8 9.41 4.64 -4.49
CA PHE A 8 9.84 4.11 -5.77
C PHE A 8 9.32 5.00 -6.88
N GLU A 9 10.12 5.14 -7.92
CA GLU A 9 9.78 5.87 -9.14
C GLU A 9 9.84 4.87 -10.29
N LEU A 10 8.74 4.76 -11.04
CA LEU A 10 8.62 3.87 -12.18
C LEU A 10 8.09 4.63 -13.38
N THR A 11 8.62 4.32 -14.56
CA THR A 11 8.16 4.81 -15.85
C THR A 11 7.76 3.61 -16.69
N ILE A 12 6.47 3.44 -16.95
CA ILE A 12 5.89 2.19 -17.50
C ILE A 12 4.75 2.46 -18.49
N GLU A 13 4.41 1.46 -19.30
CA GLU A 13 3.22 1.52 -20.16
C GLU A 13 1.95 1.36 -19.31
N GLY A 14 0.86 2.07 -19.64
CA GLY A 14 -0.37 2.09 -18.82
C GLY A 14 -1.02 0.73 -18.57
N LYS A 15 -0.78 -0.27 -19.42
CA LYS A 15 -1.27 -1.66 -19.21
C LYS A 15 -0.47 -2.45 -18.17
N GLN A 16 0.75 -2.00 -17.85
CA GLN A 16 1.63 -2.64 -16.86
C GLN A 16 1.33 -2.12 -15.44
N THR A 17 0.54 -1.05 -15.30
CA THR A 17 0.31 -0.36 -14.04
C THR A 17 -0.23 -1.28 -12.94
N ASP A 18 -1.27 -2.05 -13.22
CA ASP A 18 -1.93 -2.86 -12.20
C ASP A 18 -0.99 -3.97 -11.69
N GLU A 19 -0.26 -4.64 -12.59
CA GLU A 19 0.70 -5.70 -12.25
C GLU A 19 1.95 -5.17 -11.53
N ALA A 20 2.46 -4.01 -11.94
CA ALA A 20 3.60 -3.37 -11.28
C ALA A 20 3.26 -2.95 -9.84
N LEU A 21 2.06 -2.40 -9.63
CA LEU A 21 1.62 -2.03 -8.29
C LEU A 21 1.27 -3.25 -7.44
N ALA A 22 0.62 -4.26 -8.03
CA ALA A 22 0.25 -5.47 -7.32
C ALA A 22 1.48 -6.23 -6.84
N SER A 23 2.48 -6.43 -7.70
CA SER A 23 3.74 -7.11 -7.33
C SER A 23 4.46 -6.41 -6.17
N ILE A 24 4.58 -5.07 -6.20
CA ILE A 24 5.22 -4.29 -5.14
C ILE A 24 4.41 -4.35 -3.84
N PHE A 25 3.12 -4.03 -3.88
CA PHE A 25 2.31 -3.94 -2.66
C PHE A 25 2.01 -5.30 -2.05
N HIS A 26 1.84 -6.36 -2.84
CA HIS A 26 1.75 -7.72 -2.29
C HIS A 26 3.04 -8.15 -1.61
N THR A 27 4.21 -7.83 -2.18
CA THR A 27 5.49 -8.10 -1.53
C THR A 27 5.57 -7.42 -0.16
N VAL A 28 5.17 -6.15 -0.07
CA VAL A 28 5.14 -5.42 1.21
C VAL A 28 4.13 -6.03 2.18
N LEU A 29 2.89 -6.29 1.73
CA LEU A 29 1.83 -6.88 2.53
C LEU A 29 2.20 -8.28 3.03
N PHE A 30 2.91 -9.08 2.24
CA PHE A 30 3.39 -10.40 2.63
C PHE A 30 4.28 -10.33 3.89
N HIS A 31 5.15 -9.33 3.98
CA HIS A 31 6.01 -9.08 5.14
C HIS A 31 5.30 -8.32 6.29
N ARG A 32 4.04 -7.95 6.09
CA ARG A 32 3.22 -7.15 7.03
C ARG A 32 1.90 -7.82 7.36
N THR A 33 1.81 -9.11 7.07
CA THR A 33 0.68 -9.96 7.38
C THR A 33 1.16 -11.09 8.26
N LEU A 34 0.41 -11.39 9.32
CA LEU A 34 0.58 -12.56 10.15
C LEU A 34 -0.56 -13.55 9.92
N GLY A 35 -0.40 -14.77 10.40
CA GLY A 35 -1.53 -15.69 10.51
C GLY A 35 -2.51 -15.20 11.58
N LYS A 36 -3.70 -15.79 11.61
CA LYS A 36 -4.70 -15.42 12.60
C LYS A 36 -4.22 -15.63 14.03
N PHE A 37 -4.48 -14.63 14.88
CA PHE A 37 -4.23 -14.73 16.30
C PHE A 37 -5.34 -15.51 16.98
N LEU A 38 -4.98 -16.57 17.69
CA LEU A 38 -5.89 -17.41 18.47
C LEU A 38 -5.56 -17.20 19.95
N TYR A 39 -6.33 -16.35 20.61
CA TYR A 39 -6.16 -16.07 22.03
C TYR A 39 -6.85 -17.14 22.88
N SER A 40 -6.10 -17.75 23.80
CA SER A 40 -6.63 -18.66 24.82
C SER A 40 -6.92 -17.94 26.14
N GLU A 41 -6.14 -16.89 26.42
CA GLU A 41 -6.29 -15.96 27.53
C GLU A 41 -5.90 -14.55 27.04
N ALA A 42 -6.12 -13.51 27.87
CA ALA A 42 -5.90 -12.12 27.47
C ALA A 42 -4.49 -11.83 26.88
N ASP A 43 -3.47 -12.52 27.41
CA ASP A 43 -2.06 -12.33 27.05
C ASP A 43 -1.42 -13.58 26.40
N LYS A 44 -2.17 -14.67 26.20
CA LYS A 44 -1.66 -15.93 25.65
C LYS A 44 -2.31 -16.24 24.31
N TYR A 45 -1.50 -16.25 23.26
CA TYR A 45 -1.96 -16.46 21.89
C TYR A 45 -1.09 -17.46 21.14
N GLU A 46 -1.70 -18.06 20.13
CA GLU A 46 -1.02 -18.75 19.03
C GLU A 46 -1.24 -17.94 17.74
N ILE A 47 -0.29 -18.04 16.81
CA ILE A 47 -0.39 -17.40 15.49
C ILE A 47 -0.53 -18.52 14.47
N GLY A 48 -1.60 -18.46 13.67
CA GLY A 48 -1.84 -19.38 12.58
C GLY A 48 -0.79 -19.30 11.48
N SER A 49 -0.90 -20.17 10.49
CA SER A 49 -0.04 -20.15 9.30
C SER A 49 -0.58 -19.21 8.23
N ILE A 50 0.31 -18.72 7.36
CA ILE A 50 -0.04 -17.96 6.16
C ILE A 50 0.38 -18.79 4.96
N GLY A 51 -0.56 -19.02 4.03
CA GLY A 51 -0.23 -19.58 2.71
C GLY A 51 0.33 -18.51 1.77
N TYR A 52 1.01 -18.94 0.71
CA TYR A 52 1.45 -18.06 -0.36
C TYR A 52 1.06 -18.62 -1.72
N THR A 53 0.90 -17.73 -2.69
CA THR A 53 0.53 -18.03 -4.07
C THR A 53 1.46 -17.28 -5.02
N ASP A 54 1.98 -17.97 -6.02
CA ASP A 54 2.70 -17.37 -7.14
C ASP A 54 1.70 -16.80 -8.16
N VAL A 55 1.94 -15.59 -8.64
CA VAL A 55 1.10 -14.89 -9.61
C VAL A 55 1.96 -14.46 -10.79
N ASP A 56 1.68 -15.03 -11.95
CA ASP A 56 2.30 -14.67 -13.22
C ASP A 56 1.66 -13.38 -13.77
N CYS A 57 2.51 -12.46 -14.24
CA CYS A 57 2.09 -11.25 -14.91
C CYS A 57 1.93 -11.50 -16.43
N ASP A 58 0.87 -10.94 -17.02
CA ASP A 58 0.61 -10.99 -18.45
C ASP A 58 1.39 -9.90 -19.20
N PHE A 59 1.51 -8.70 -18.62
CA PHE A 59 2.10 -7.51 -19.27
C PHE A 59 3.52 -7.18 -18.79
N ILE A 60 4.07 -7.95 -17.86
CA ILE A 60 5.43 -7.81 -17.34
C ILE A 60 6.04 -9.21 -17.29
N ASP A 61 7.32 -9.36 -17.67
CA ASP A 61 8.00 -10.65 -17.55
C ASP A 61 8.46 -10.86 -16.10
N LEU A 62 7.50 -11.18 -15.22
CA LEU A 62 7.66 -11.33 -13.78
C LEU A 62 6.62 -12.30 -13.22
N THR A 63 7.01 -13.07 -12.21
CA THR A 63 6.11 -13.79 -11.30
C THR A 63 6.34 -13.25 -9.89
N TYR A 64 5.29 -12.84 -9.19
CA TYR A 64 5.38 -12.33 -7.82
C TYR A 64 4.64 -13.24 -6.83
N VAL A 65 4.97 -13.13 -5.54
CA VAL A 65 4.33 -13.89 -4.46
C VAL A 65 3.37 -13.00 -3.69
N CYS A 66 2.21 -13.52 -3.32
CA CYS A 66 1.28 -12.88 -2.39
C CYS A 66 0.77 -13.84 -1.31
N CYS A 67 0.20 -13.28 -0.24
CA CYS A 67 -0.55 -14.08 0.74
C CYS A 67 -1.70 -14.79 0.03
N SER A 68 -1.93 -16.08 0.34
CA SER A 68 -3.10 -16.83 -0.15
C SER A 68 -4.40 -16.39 0.54
N SER A 69 -4.77 -15.12 0.37
CA SER A 69 -6.02 -14.54 0.86
C SER A 69 -6.73 -13.81 -0.27
N ALA A 70 -7.85 -14.41 -0.72
CA ALA A 70 -8.64 -13.86 -1.81
C ALA A 70 -9.27 -12.51 -1.46
N GLU A 71 -9.56 -12.27 -0.18
CA GLU A 71 -10.11 -10.99 0.27
C GLU A 71 -9.06 -9.87 0.22
N LEU A 72 -7.83 -10.14 0.68
CA LEU A 72 -6.75 -9.16 0.61
C LEU A 72 -6.38 -8.83 -0.84
N ASP A 73 -6.30 -9.84 -1.71
CA ASP A 73 -6.05 -9.66 -3.15
C ASP A 73 -7.12 -8.79 -3.81
N ARG A 74 -8.41 -9.09 -3.56
CA ARG A 74 -9.52 -8.27 -4.09
C ARG A 74 -9.47 -6.82 -3.59
N ASN A 75 -9.21 -6.62 -2.30
CA ASN A 75 -9.15 -5.29 -1.71
C ASN A 75 -7.99 -4.47 -2.27
N LEU A 76 -6.80 -5.07 -2.40
CA LEU A 76 -5.65 -4.42 -3.03
C LEU A 76 -5.92 -4.07 -4.49
N LYS A 77 -6.37 -5.05 -5.29
CA LYS A 77 -6.65 -4.84 -6.72
C LYS A 77 -7.71 -3.77 -6.94
N LYS A 78 -8.73 -3.71 -6.10
CA LYS A 78 -9.74 -2.65 -6.17
C LYS A 78 -9.13 -1.26 -6.03
N GLU A 79 -8.28 -1.04 -5.04
CA GLU A 79 -7.62 0.26 -4.81
C GLU A 79 -6.65 0.61 -5.95
N ILE A 80 -5.89 -0.38 -6.43
CA ILE A 80 -5.02 -0.24 -7.61
C ILE A 80 -5.81 0.15 -8.85
N SER A 81 -6.88 -0.58 -9.17
CA SER A 81 -7.66 -0.32 -10.39
C SER A 81 -8.36 1.04 -10.34
N VAL A 82 -8.81 1.49 -9.16
CA VAL A 82 -9.35 2.85 -8.99
C VAL A 82 -8.28 3.90 -9.32
N PHE A 83 -7.07 3.76 -8.77
CA PHE A 83 -5.96 4.68 -9.06
C PHE A 83 -5.54 4.64 -10.53
N SER A 84 -5.39 3.44 -11.09
CA SER A 84 -4.97 3.17 -12.46
C SER A 84 -5.93 3.78 -13.48
N GLU A 85 -7.24 3.67 -13.24
CA GLU A 85 -8.26 4.28 -14.08
C GLU A 85 -8.20 5.81 -14.03
N GLN A 86 -8.04 6.38 -12.83
CA GLN A 86 -7.90 7.82 -12.67
C GLN A 86 -6.64 8.36 -13.35
N LEU A 87 -5.53 7.62 -13.28
CA LEU A 87 -4.28 8.00 -13.93
C LEU A 87 -4.42 8.02 -15.46
N ARG A 88 -5.07 7.02 -16.06
CA ARG A 88 -5.35 6.99 -17.51
C ARG A 88 -6.30 8.10 -17.97
N VAL A 89 -7.34 8.41 -17.19
CA VAL A 89 -8.24 9.53 -17.51
C VAL A 89 -7.49 10.86 -17.47
N ASN A 90 -6.56 11.03 -16.53
CA ASN A 90 -5.75 12.25 -16.40
C ASN A 90 -4.69 12.38 -17.51
N GLU A 91 -4.18 11.26 -18.01
CA GLU A 91 -3.24 11.21 -19.15
C GLU A 91 -3.87 11.84 -20.41
N ALA A 92 -5.15 11.55 -20.67
CA ALA A 92 -5.91 12.18 -21.75
C ALA A 92 -6.04 13.70 -21.59
N GLY A 93 -5.91 14.21 -20.36
CA GLY A 93 -5.88 15.63 -20.02
C GLY A 93 -4.49 16.28 -20.02
N GLY A 94 -3.44 15.54 -20.40
CA GLY A 94 -2.06 16.02 -20.47
C GLY A 94 -1.21 15.80 -19.21
N PHE A 95 -1.73 15.07 -18.21
CA PHE A 95 -1.00 14.70 -17.00
C PHE A 95 -0.81 13.18 -16.92
N ASN A 96 0.40 12.70 -17.21
CA ASN A 96 0.72 11.28 -17.29
C ASN A 96 1.35 10.70 -16.00
N ALA A 97 1.33 11.44 -14.89
CA ALA A 97 2.00 11.05 -13.67
C ALA A 97 1.08 11.04 -12.45
N GLY A 98 1.37 10.14 -11.50
CA GLY A 98 0.63 10.02 -10.25
C GLY A 98 1.43 9.28 -9.19
N GLN A 99 0.90 9.23 -7.98
CA GLN A 99 1.46 8.41 -6.91
C GLN A 99 0.37 7.69 -6.13
N ILE A 100 0.70 6.48 -5.67
CA ILE A 100 -0.10 5.69 -4.76
C ILE A 100 0.77 5.23 -3.59
N SER A 101 0.22 5.26 -2.38
CA SER A 101 0.93 4.95 -1.15
C SER A 101 0.15 3.91 -0.35
N LEU A 102 0.85 2.86 0.09
CA LEU A 102 0.40 1.91 1.11
C LEU A 102 0.93 2.40 2.48
N GLU A 103 0.03 2.81 3.36
CA GLU A 103 0.35 3.33 4.71
C GLU A 103 -0.10 2.35 5.77
N PHE A 104 0.84 1.89 6.61
CA PHE A 104 0.56 1.14 7.84
C PHE A 104 0.46 2.08 9.03
N PHE A 105 -0.52 1.85 9.89
CA PHE A 105 -0.80 2.70 11.04
C PHE A 105 -1.22 1.92 12.29
N GLU A 106 -1.14 2.58 13.44
CA GLU A 106 -1.78 2.13 14.69
C GLU A 106 -2.95 3.07 15.00
N ARG A 107 -4.06 2.53 15.53
CA ARG A 107 -5.16 3.34 16.05
C ARG A 107 -4.92 3.60 17.53
N ARG A 108 -5.10 4.84 17.97
CA ARG A 108 -5.19 5.09 19.42
C ARG A 108 -6.55 4.64 19.96
N PRO A 109 -6.61 4.12 21.20
CA PRO A 109 -7.87 3.98 21.91
C PRO A 109 -8.55 5.35 21.98
N GLN A 110 -9.83 5.40 21.63
CA GLN A 110 -10.57 6.65 21.59
C GLN A 110 -10.62 7.27 22.99
N ARG A 111 -10.03 8.46 23.14
CA ARG A 111 -10.23 9.31 24.32
C ARG A 111 -11.29 10.35 23.96
N TRP A 112 -12.26 10.52 24.86
CA TRP A 112 -13.51 11.27 24.70
C TRP A 112 -13.42 12.56 23.84
N LEU A 113 -14.45 12.81 23.03
CA LEU A 113 -14.68 13.94 22.08
C LEU A 113 -13.69 14.12 20.91
N PHE A 114 -12.63 13.32 20.79
CA PHE A 114 -11.71 13.39 19.65
C PHE A 114 -11.92 12.23 18.66
N GLN A 115 -11.59 12.49 17.39
CA GLN A 115 -11.54 11.45 16.36
C GLN A 115 -10.47 10.41 16.73
N GLN A 116 -10.67 9.17 16.30
CA GLN A 116 -9.69 8.12 16.51
C GLN A 116 -8.44 8.41 15.67
N ASP A 117 -7.36 8.81 16.34
CA ASP A 117 -6.09 9.11 15.66
C ASP A 117 -5.50 7.83 15.04
N CYS A 118 -5.23 7.89 13.73
CA CYS A 118 -4.42 6.91 13.01
C CYS A 118 -2.98 7.42 12.96
N ILE A 119 -2.05 6.65 13.50
CA ILE A 119 -0.64 7.03 13.62
C ILE A 119 0.17 6.20 12.63
N PRO A 120 0.61 6.79 11.50
CA PRO A 120 1.42 6.06 10.55
C PRO A 120 2.76 5.68 11.18
N TRP A 121 3.21 4.47 10.88
CA TRP A 121 4.53 3.99 11.28
C TRP A 121 5.38 3.52 10.10
N GLU A 122 4.76 3.16 8.98
CA GLU A 122 5.45 2.82 7.73
C GLU A 122 4.61 3.20 6.50
N VAL A 123 5.26 3.76 5.47
CA VAL A 123 4.63 4.22 4.23
C VAL A 123 5.47 3.79 3.02
N TRP A 124 4.85 3.12 2.07
CA TRP A 124 5.46 2.71 0.80
C TRP A 124 4.77 3.44 -0.35
N THR A 125 5.49 4.32 -1.03
CA THR A 125 4.95 5.12 -2.13
C THR A 125 5.52 4.66 -3.46
N VAL A 126 4.66 4.47 -4.45
CA VAL A 126 5.05 4.29 -5.86
C VAL A 126 4.60 5.51 -6.63
N ARG A 127 5.57 6.23 -7.20
CA ARG A 127 5.36 7.30 -8.18
C ARG A 127 5.43 6.67 -9.56
N LEU A 128 4.41 6.91 -10.37
CA LEU A 128 4.31 6.40 -11.73
C LEU A 128 4.31 7.55 -12.72
N GLU A 129 5.02 7.34 -13.82
CA GLU A 129 4.90 8.11 -15.04
C GLU A 129 4.53 7.16 -16.19
N LEU A 130 3.45 7.47 -16.91
CA LEU A 130 2.99 6.67 -18.04
C LEU A 130 3.72 7.08 -19.33
N ILE A 131 4.16 6.06 -20.07
CA ILE A 131 4.75 6.22 -21.40
C ILE A 131 3.93 5.50 -22.47
N SER A 132 3.99 6.03 -23.68
CA SER A 132 3.47 5.37 -24.88
C SER A 132 4.59 4.59 -25.57
N VAL A 133 4.30 3.36 -25.96
CA VAL A 133 5.23 2.47 -26.67
C VAL A 133 4.79 2.36 -28.13
N ALA A 134 5.71 2.60 -29.08
CA ALA A 134 5.33 2.83 -30.47
C ALA A 134 5.03 1.53 -31.25
N ASN A 135 5.64 0.41 -30.89
CA ASN A 135 5.50 -0.86 -31.61
C ASN A 135 5.70 -2.09 -30.71
N GLU A 136 5.33 -3.28 -31.22
CA GLU A 136 5.42 -4.54 -30.47
C GLU A 136 6.84 -4.91 -30.03
N ASN A 137 7.86 -4.55 -30.80
CA ASN A 137 9.24 -4.87 -30.46
C ASN A 137 9.72 -4.05 -29.26
N GLU A 138 9.48 -2.74 -29.25
CA GLU A 138 9.74 -1.89 -28.09
C GLU A 138 8.96 -2.34 -26.87
N ARG A 139 7.72 -2.79 -27.08
CA ARG A 139 6.88 -3.31 -26.01
C ARG A 139 7.44 -4.59 -25.42
N ALA A 140 7.89 -5.54 -26.23
CA ALA A 140 8.54 -6.75 -25.74
C ALA A 140 9.77 -6.41 -24.88
N MET A 141 10.62 -5.49 -25.35
CA MET A 141 11.76 -5.00 -24.57
C MET A 141 11.34 -4.27 -23.29
N CYS A 142 10.20 -3.56 -23.31
CA CYS A 142 9.65 -2.90 -22.14
C CYS A 142 9.16 -3.90 -21.09
N ARG A 143 8.53 -5.03 -21.49
CA ARG A 143 8.08 -6.10 -20.58
C ARG A 143 9.25 -6.68 -19.78
N GLU A 144 10.36 -6.97 -20.46
CA GLU A 144 11.59 -7.51 -19.85
C GLU A 144 12.21 -6.48 -18.88
N LYS A 145 12.46 -5.25 -19.35
CA LYS A 145 13.09 -4.19 -18.53
C LYS A 145 12.27 -3.82 -17.30
N VAL A 146 10.95 -3.78 -17.42
CA VAL A 146 10.06 -3.50 -16.29
C VAL A 146 10.08 -4.68 -15.30
N GLY A 147 10.16 -5.92 -15.79
CA GLY A 147 10.36 -7.11 -14.95
C GLY A 147 11.64 -7.04 -14.12
N GLU A 148 12.77 -6.73 -14.76
CA GLU A 148 14.05 -6.52 -14.06
C GLU A 148 13.96 -5.38 -13.03
N LEU A 149 13.40 -4.24 -13.43
CA LEU A 149 13.25 -3.08 -12.56
C LEU A 149 12.44 -3.39 -11.31
N ILE A 150 11.31 -4.10 -11.45
CA ILE A 150 10.45 -4.48 -10.31
C ILE A 150 11.14 -5.54 -9.46
N THR A 151 11.86 -6.49 -10.07
CA THR A 151 12.66 -7.49 -9.35
C THR A 151 13.65 -6.81 -8.40
N ASP A 152 14.36 -5.78 -8.87
CA ASP A 152 15.25 -4.98 -8.01
C ASP A 152 14.50 -4.30 -6.85
N LYS A 153 13.27 -3.82 -7.09
CA LYS A 153 12.45 -3.22 -6.01
C LYS A 153 11.98 -4.27 -5.01
N ILE A 154 11.64 -5.48 -5.46
CA ILE A 154 11.28 -6.61 -4.59
C ILE A 154 12.48 -6.98 -3.70
N PHE A 155 13.67 -7.15 -4.28
CA PHE A 155 14.88 -7.41 -3.49
C PHE A 155 15.16 -6.29 -2.50
N TYR A 156 15.04 -5.03 -2.94
CA TYR A 156 15.17 -3.89 -2.05
C TYR A 156 14.16 -3.95 -0.88
N ILE A 157 12.89 -4.27 -1.14
CA ILE A 157 11.90 -4.45 -0.06
C ILE A 157 12.42 -5.50 0.94
N THR A 158 12.83 -6.68 0.46
CA THR A 158 13.30 -7.77 1.34
C THR A 158 14.52 -7.38 2.18
N ASP A 159 15.43 -6.59 1.62
CA ASP A 159 16.63 -6.09 2.29
C ASP A 159 16.30 -5.06 3.37
N VAL A 160 15.38 -4.15 3.05
CA VAL A 160 15.11 -3.03 3.94
C VAL A 160 14.04 -3.35 4.97
N ILE A 161 13.19 -4.35 4.78
CA ILE A 161 12.08 -4.66 5.69
C ILE A 161 12.54 -5.44 6.94
N ASN A 162 13.63 -6.20 6.81
CA ASN A 162 14.19 -7.08 7.85
C ASN A 162 15.29 -6.44 8.71
N LYS A 163 15.63 -5.16 8.49
CA LYS A 163 16.64 -4.47 9.30
C LYS A 163 16.18 -4.34 10.75
N HIS A 164 17.03 -4.74 11.70
CA HIS A 164 16.73 -4.72 13.15
C HIS A 164 16.34 -3.35 13.71
N GLU A 165 16.72 -2.27 13.02
CA GLU A 165 16.38 -0.89 13.37
C GLU A 165 14.94 -0.51 13.00
N ASN A 166 14.25 -1.34 12.20
CA ASN A 166 12.90 -1.06 11.78
C ASN A 166 11.92 -1.27 12.93
N TYR A 167 11.19 -0.22 13.25
CA TYR A 167 10.05 -0.32 14.15
C TYR A 167 8.95 -1.17 13.50
N THR A 168 8.46 -2.15 14.26
CA THR A 168 7.18 -2.83 14.02
C THR A 168 6.37 -2.76 15.32
N PRO A 169 5.05 -2.50 15.26
CA PRO A 169 4.22 -2.50 16.46
C PRO A 169 4.34 -3.82 17.21
N LYS A 170 4.39 -3.74 18.54
CA LYS A 170 4.43 -4.92 19.42
C LYS A 170 3.12 -5.69 19.31
N ILE A 171 3.18 -7.00 19.48
CA ILE A 171 1.96 -7.82 19.53
C ILE A 171 1.14 -7.40 20.75
N PRO A 172 -0.10 -6.94 20.56
CA PRO A 172 -0.96 -6.44 21.63
C PRO A 172 -1.69 -7.57 22.36
N LYS A 173 -2.36 -7.22 23.46
CA LYS A 173 -3.34 -8.10 24.12
C LYS A 173 -4.57 -8.28 23.25
N GLN A 174 -5.40 -9.29 23.55
CA GLN A 174 -6.62 -9.56 22.78
C GLN A 174 -7.53 -8.33 22.64
N SER A 175 -7.72 -7.57 23.72
CA SER A 175 -8.57 -6.37 23.76
C SER A 175 -8.06 -5.20 22.91
N GLU A 176 -6.80 -5.25 22.50
CA GLU A 176 -6.09 -4.18 21.80
C GLU A 176 -5.70 -4.60 20.37
N LEU A 177 -6.01 -5.83 19.96
CA LEU A 177 -5.63 -6.38 18.66
C LEU A 177 -6.09 -5.50 17.50
N SER A 178 -7.34 -5.03 17.55
CA SER A 178 -7.94 -4.16 16.52
C SER A 178 -7.34 -2.75 16.43
N PHE A 179 -6.43 -2.39 17.34
CA PHE A 179 -5.68 -1.14 17.28
C PHE A 179 -4.39 -1.25 16.48
N VAL A 180 -3.92 -2.47 16.22
CA VAL A 180 -2.66 -2.74 15.53
C VAL A 180 -2.90 -3.52 14.24
N PHE A 181 -3.84 -4.46 14.26
CA PHE A 181 -4.13 -5.38 13.17
C PHE A 181 -5.56 -5.24 12.66
N ASP A 182 -5.75 -5.54 11.38
CA ASP A 182 -7.06 -5.66 10.78
C ASP A 182 -7.67 -7.04 11.11
N THR A 183 -8.71 -7.01 11.93
CA THR A 183 -9.44 -8.21 12.38
C THR A 183 -10.58 -8.62 11.44
N ALA A 184 -10.80 -7.91 10.32
CA ALA A 184 -11.91 -8.17 9.42
C ALA A 184 -11.68 -9.38 8.49
N TYR A 185 -10.44 -9.61 8.05
CA TYR A 185 -10.08 -10.78 7.23
C TYR A 185 -10.37 -12.08 8.00
N GLU A 186 -10.75 -13.17 7.35
CA GLU A 186 -11.06 -14.43 8.05
C GLU A 186 -9.84 -15.36 8.18
N ASP A 187 -8.93 -15.32 7.20
CA ASP A 187 -7.85 -16.28 7.00
C ASP A 187 -6.46 -15.77 7.42
N ILE A 188 -6.28 -14.45 7.42
CA ILE A 188 -5.00 -13.78 7.74
C ILE A 188 -5.20 -12.59 8.68
N GLN A 189 -4.10 -12.04 9.17
CA GLN A 189 -4.09 -10.89 10.07
C GLN A 189 -3.04 -9.83 9.62
N PRO A 190 -3.37 -8.98 8.62
CA PRO A 190 -2.50 -7.87 8.26
C PRO A 190 -2.47 -6.80 9.36
N TYR A 191 -1.34 -6.09 9.48
CA TYR A 191 -1.31 -4.82 10.21
C TYR A 191 -2.37 -3.88 9.62
N LEU A 192 -2.90 -2.93 10.40
CA LEU A 192 -3.82 -1.94 9.85
C LEU A 192 -3.12 -1.13 8.75
N PHE A 193 -3.75 -1.08 7.58
CA PHE A 193 -3.24 -0.35 6.43
C PHE A 193 -4.35 0.42 5.71
N LYS A 194 -3.95 1.39 4.90
CA LYS A 194 -4.82 2.10 3.97
C LYS A 194 -4.04 2.54 2.73
N PHE A 195 -4.76 2.81 1.66
CA PHE A 195 -4.21 3.42 0.46
C PHE A 195 -4.51 4.92 0.44
N ASN A 196 -3.55 5.69 -0.05
CA ASN A 196 -3.73 7.09 -0.42
C ASN A 196 -3.15 7.29 -1.82
N TYR A 197 -3.75 8.12 -2.66
CA TYR A 197 -3.19 8.43 -3.97
C TYR A 197 -3.38 9.91 -4.34
N SER A 198 -2.48 10.42 -5.18
CA SER A 198 -2.48 11.78 -5.71
C SER A 198 -2.15 11.73 -7.20
N LEU A 199 -2.95 12.44 -8.00
CA LEU A 199 -2.79 12.57 -9.45
C LEU A 199 -2.06 13.86 -9.85
N ASN A 200 -1.79 14.73 -8.87
CA ASN A 200 -0.95 15.90 -9.06
C ASN A 200 0.50 15.48 -8.80
N GLY A 201 1.43 15.96 -9.64
CA GLY A 201 2.88 15.75 -9.51
C GLY A 201 3.40 16.00 -8.08
N PRO A 202 4.64 15.58 -7.76
CA PRO A 202 5.08 15.25 -6.40
C PRO A 202 4.58 16.25 -5.37
N SER A 203 3.57 15.84 -4.60
CA SER A 203 3.15 16.63 -3.45
C SER A 203 4.36 16.71 -2.51
N PRO A 204 4.77 17.91 -2.06
CA PRO A 204 5.83 18.02 -1.09
C PRO A 204 5.45 17.20 0.13
N ALA A 205 6.44 16.47 0.68
CA ALA A 205 6.29 15.64 1.85
C ALA A 205 5.36 16.30 2.87
N ILE A 206 4.32 15.58 3.29
CA ILE A 206 3.29 16.06 4.21
C ILE A 206 3.99 16.62 5.46
N SER A 207 4.11 17.95 5.50
CA SER A 207 4.38 18.69 6.71
C SER A 207 3.11 18.63 7.54
N VAL A 208 3.22 18.01 8.71
CA VAL A 208 2.15 17.86 9.68
C VAL A 208 1.73 19.27 10.14
N GLY A 209 0.52 19.74 9.77
CA GLY A 209 0.02 21.00 10.31
C GLY A 209 -1.17 21.62 9.57
N SER A 210 -2.31 21.69 10.27
CA SER A 210 -3.54 22.40 9.93
C SER A 210 -4.46 21.78 8.87
N THR A 211 -5.40 20.98 9.38
CA THR A 211 -6.76 20.88 8.84
C THR A 211 -7.24 22.27 8.43
N VAL A 212 -7.67 22.38 7.18
CA VAL A 212 -8.34 23.54 6.60
C VAL A 212 -9.62 23.82 7.41
N LYS A 213 -9.49 24.63 8.45
CA LYS A 213 -10.58 25.45 8.99
C LYS A 213 -10.82 26.58 8.00
N LYS A 214 -11.60 26.32 6.93
CA LYS A 214 -12.35 27.35 6.21
C LYS A 214 -13.19 26.72 5.11
N LEU A 215 -14.49 26.67 5.36
CA LEU A 215 -15.60 26.95 4.44
C LEU A 215 -16.81 26.20 4.96
N LEU A 216 -17.49 26.79 5.93
CA LEU A 216 -18.94 26.66 6.23
C LEU A 216 -19.26 27.50 7.48
N ARG A 217 -18.83 28.77 7.45
CA ARG A 217 -19.26 29.78 8.41
C ARG A 217 -19.36 31.09 7.63
N ASP A 218 -20.51 31.30 7.02
CA ASP A 218 -21.14 32.59 6.70
C ASP A 218 -22.29 32.38 5.71
N THR A 219 -23.40 31.80 6.17
CA THR A 219 -24.73 32.08 5.58
C THR A 219 -25.84 31.79 6.61
N LEU A 220 -25.72 32.35 7.81
CA LEU A 220 -26.86 32.51 8.73
C LEU A 220 -26.59 33.74 9.60
N ALA A 221 -26.96 34.91 9.09
CA ALA A 221 -27.29 36.08 9.87
C ALA A 221 -28.57 36.68 9.27
N PHE A 222 -29.46 37.08 10.15
CA PHE A 222 -30.80 37.62 9.95
C PHE A 222 -30.91 38.69 8.85
#